data_AF-A0A520HBG3-F1
#
_entry.id   AF-A0A520HBG3-F1
#
_cell.length_a   1.000
_cell.length_b   1.000
_cell.length_c   1.000
_cell.angle_alpha   90.00
_cell.angle_beta   90.00
_cell.angle_gamma   90.00
#
_symmetry.space_group_name_H-M   'P 1'
#
loop_
_entity.id
_entity.type
_entity.pdbx_description
1 polymer ?
#
loop_
_entity_poly.entity_id
_entity_poly.type
_entity_poly.pdbx_seq_one_letter_code
_entity_poly.pdbx_strand_id
1 'polypeptide(L)'
;MSRLVVISNRVADPRKPAAGGLAVALGESLQQTGGLWFGWSGNIIEDGPTGEGELHRQQAGKVTLATIDLSRDDHDSYYAGYSNDVLWPVFH
;
A
#
# COMPACT_ATOMS: atom_id res chain seq x y z
N MET A 1 19.90 -9.19 -12.71
CA MET A 1 18.57 -9.64 -12.25
C MET A 1 17.62 -8.45 -12.23
N SER A 2 16.37 -8.65 -12.63
CA SER A 2 15.33 -7.61 -12.63
C SER A 2 14.81 -7.37 -11.20
N ARG A 3 14.37 -6.14 -10.90
CA ARG A 3 13.81 -5.78 -9.59
C ARG A 3 12.33 -6.15 -9.52
N LEU A 4 11.92 -6.88 -8.47
CA LEU A 4 10.50 -7.09 -8.15
C LEU A 4 9.89 -5.78 -7.62
N VAL A 5 8.76 -5.38 -8.21
CA VAL A 5 7.98 -4.22 -7.78
C VAL A 5 6.56 -4.67 -7.48
N VAL A 6 6.17 -4.60 -6.21
CA VAL A 6 4.84 -4.94 -5.72
C VAL A 6 4.05 -3.65 -5.55
N ILE A 7 2.81 -3.62 -6.03
CA ILE A 7 1.89 -2.49 -5.89
C ILE A 7 0.61 -3.01 -5.23
N SER A 8 0.28 -2.49 -4.05
CA SER A 8 -0.97 -2.84 -3.36
C SER A 8 -1.51 -1.66 -2.57
N ASN A 9 -2.81 -1.68 -2.26
CA ASN A 9 -3.40 -0.61 -1.46
C ASN A 9 -2.82 -0.58 -0.04
N ARG A 10 -2.85 -1.71 0.68
CA ARG A 10 -2.23 -1.80 2.00
C ARG A 10 -0.76 -2.20 1.86
N VAL A 11 0.13 -1.43 2.48
CA VAL A 11 1.56 -1.77 2.64
C VAL A 11 1.81 -2.12 4.10
N ALA A 12 2.60 -3.16 4.35
CA ALA A 12 3.05 -3.52 5.69
C ALA A 12 4.57 -3.49 5.76
N ASP A 13 5.11 -3.09 6.92
CA ASP A 13 6.53 -3.27 7.19
C ASP A 13 6.80 -4.78 7.35
N PRO A 14 7.55 -5.42 6.44
CA PRO A 14 7.77 -6.87 6.49
C PRO A 14 8.54 -7.30 7.74
N ARG A 15 9.11 -6.37 8.52
CA ARG A 15 9.78 -6.66 9.79
C ARG A 15 8.83 -6.72 10.98
N LYS A 16 7.56 -6.33 10.82
CA LYS A 16 6.54 -6.28 11.87
C LYS A 16 5.45 -7.31 11.60
N PRO A 17 4.74 -7.81 12.64
CA PRO A 17 3.55 -8.62 12.45
C PRO A 17 2.52 -7.86 11.60
N ALA A 18 2.00 -8.51 10.56
CA ALA A 18 0.98 -7.97 9.68
C ALA A 18 -0.32 -8.78 9.83
N ALA A 19 -1.47 -8.10 9.73
CA ALA A 19 -2.78 -8.73 9.67
C ALA A 19 -3.32 -8.65 8.23
N GLY A 20 -4.00 -9.71 7.79
CA GLY A 20 -4.56 -9.85 6.44
C GLY A 20 -3.67 -10.65 5.49
N GLY A 21 -4.28 -11.58 4.74
CA GLY A 21 -3.56 -12.57 3.94
C GLY A 21 -2.65 -11.97 2.86
N LEU A 22 -3.03 -10.84 2.27
CA LEU A 22 -2.22 -10.13 1.28
C LEU A 22 -0.88 -9.66 1.87
N ALA A 23 -0.92 -8.99 3.02
CA ALA A 23 0.27 -8.39 3.62
C ALA A 23 1.26 -9.47 4.10
N VAL A 24 0.73 -10.59 4.63
CA VAL A 24 1.54 -11.75 5.04
C VAL A 24 2.23 -12.37 3.83
N ALA A 25 1.47 -12.72 2.78
CA ALA A 25 2.02 -13.40 1.61
C ALA A 25 3.05 -12.56 0.83
N LEU A 26 2.77 -11.26 0.65
CA LEU A 26 3.69 -10.34 -0.03
C LEU A 26 4.94 -10.06 0.82
N GLY A 27 4.79 -9.96 2.15
CA GLY A 27 5.90 -9.79 3.07
C GLY A 27 6.91 -10.93 2.98
N GLU A 28 6.44 -12.18 3.00
CA GLU A 28 7.30 -13.37 2.86
C GLU A 28 8.05 -13.40 1.52
N SER A 29 7.33 -13.12 0.43
CA SER A 29 7.91 -13.09 -0.93
C SER A 29 9.01 -12.02 -1.04
N LEU A 30 8.72 -10.80 -0.59
CA LEU A 30 9.65 -9.67 -0.65
C LEU A 30 10.85 -9.83 0.30
N GLN A 31 10.71 -10.50 1.43
CA GLN A 31 11.86 -10.83 2.30
C GLN A 31 12.87 -11.74 1.59
N GLN A 32 12.39 -12.68 0.78
CA GLN A 32 13.24 -13.61 0.03
C GLN A 32 13.91 -12.94 -1.18
N THR A 33 13.14 -12.18 -1.97
CA THR A 33 13.62 -11.62 -3.24
C THR A 33 14.25 -10.23 -3.11
N GLY A 34 13.94 -9.49 -2.04
CA GLY A 34 14.10 -8.04 -2.00
C GLY A 34 13.21 -7.33 -3.03
N GLY A 35 13.33 -6.01 -3.13
CA GLY A 35 12.61 -5.23 -4.15
C GLY A 35 11.95 -3.96 -3.61
N LEU A 36 10.92 -3.51 -4.30
CA LEU A 36 10.13 -2.33 -3.95
C LEU A 36 8.71 -2.76 -3.63
N TRP A 37 8.15 -2.28 -2.51
CA TRP A 37 6.73 -2.36 -2.22
C TRP A 37 6.14 -0.96 -2.20
N PHE A 38 5.29 -0.67 -3.18
CA PHE A 38 4.60 0.59 -3.34
C PHE A 38 3.12 0.51 -2.94
N GLY A 39 2.57 1.56 -2.32
CA GLY A 39 1.16 1.63 -1.99
C GLY A 39 0.77 2.79 -1.07
N TRP A 40 -0.43 2.70 -0.47
CA TRP A 40 -0.90 3.71 0.47
C TRP A 40 -0.29 3.52 1.86
N SER A 41 0.11 4.62 2.49
CA SER A 41 0.70 4.67 3.84
C SER A 41 -0.30 4.31 4.94
N GLY A 42 -1.60 4.50 4.68
CA GLY A 42 -2.65 4.48 5.69
C GLY A 42 -3.05 5.86 6.22
N ASN A 43 -2.34 6.94 5.85
CA ASN A 43 -2.66 8.29 6.29
C ASN A 43 -3.54 9.02 5.27
N ILE A 44 -4.36 9.94 5.78
CA ILE A 44 -5.22 10.81 4.98
C ILE A 44 -4.79 12.26 5.23
N ILE A 45 -4.68 13.04 4.16
CA ILE A 45 -4.43 14.49 4.20
C ILE A 45 -5.74 15.20 3.83
N GLU A 46 -6.29 16.01 4.75
CA GLU A 46 -7.59 16.65 4.54
C GLU A 46 -7.60 17.62 3.34
N ASP A 47 -6.62 18.53 3.27
CA ASP A 47 -6.51 19.55 2.22
C ASP A 47 -5.40 19.22 1.20
N GLY A 48 -5.15 17.94 0.97
CA GLY A 48 -4.13 17.46 0.04
C GLY A 48 -4.58 17.53 -1.42
N PRO A 49 -3.66 17.72 -2.39
CA PRO A 49 -4.01 17.71 -3.81
C PRO A 49 -4.48 16.31 -4.26
N THR A 50 -5.66 16.24 -4.87
CA THR A 50 -6.23 14.99 -5.39
C THR A 50 -5.41 14.43 -6.54
N GLY A 51 -5.09 13.14 -6.51
CA GLY A 51 -4.24 12.46 -7.48
C GLY A 51 -2.74 12.71 -7.30
N GLU A 52 -2.34 13.53 -6.32
CA GLU A 52 -0.94 13.85 -6.05
C GLU A 52 -0.61 13.52 -4.58
N GLY A 53 0.22 12.49 -4.38
CA GLY A 53 0.70 12.11 -3.05
C GLY A 53 2.21 12.37 -2.90
N GLU A 54 2.62 12.89 -1.74
CA GLU A 54 4.04 12.94 -1.41
C GLU A 54 4.60 11.52 -1.24
N LEU A 55 5.74 11.25 -1.87
CA LEU A 55 6.36 9.94 -1.85
C LEU A 55 7.26 9.77 -0.62
N HIS A 56 6.82 8.96 0.32
CA HIS A 56 7.59 8.53 1.48
C HIS A 56 8.39 7.27 1.16
N ARG A 57 9.69 7.25 1.49
CA ARG A 57 10.56 6.08 1.25
C ARG A 57 11.21 5.61 2.53
N GLN A 58 11.14 4.30 2.79
CA GLN A 58 11.80 3.67 3.94
C GLN A 58 12.48 2.36 3.52
N GLN A 59 13.71 2.14 4.01
CA GLN A 59 14.38 0.85 3.84
C GLN A 59 14.00 -0.12 4.97
N ALA A 60 13.50 -1.30 4.61
CA ALA A 60 13.14 -2.40 5.51
C ALA A 60 13.89 -3.68 5.10
N GLY A 61 15.13 -3.84 5.59
CA GLY A 61 15.99 -4.94 5.18
C GLY A 61 16.32 -4.88 3.69
N LYS A 62 15.97 -5.93 2.93
CA LYS A 62 16.17 -6.00 1.47
C LYS A 62 15.06 -5.31 0.66
N VAL A 63 14.05 -4.76 1.33
CA VAL A 63 12.85 -4.18 0.70
C VAL A 63 12.87 -2.68 0.88
N THR A 64 12.63 -1.93 -0.20
CA THR A 64 12.29 -0.51 -0.12
C THR A 64 10.78 -0.39 -0.06
N LEU A 65 10.25 0.24 0.99
CA LEU A 65 8.86 0.65 1.09
C LEU A 65 8.73 2.04 0.50
N ALA A 66 7.79 2.22 -0.41
CA ALA A 66 7.50 3.50 -1.06
C ALA A 66 6.01 3.79 -0.93
N THR A 67 5.62 4.68 -0.03
CA THR A 67 4.22 4.93 0.27
C THR A 67 3.82 6.35 -0.06
N ILE A 68 2.56 6.55 -0.44
CA ILE A 68 1.95 7.87 -0.53
C ILE A 68 0.83 7.98 0.50
N ASP A 69 0.56 9.19 0.95
CA ASP A 69 -0.68 9.51 1.67
C ASP A 69 -1.78 9.80 0.63
N LEU A 70 -3.04 9.58 0.98
CA LEU A 70 -4.18 9.92 0.12
C LEU A 70 -4.80 11.24 0.58
N SER A 71 -5.33 12.04 -0.34
CA SER A 71 -6.22 13.13 0.02
C SER A 71 -7.54 12.56 0.58
N ARG A 72 -8.33 13.39 1.27
CA ARG A 72 -9.69 13.03 1.71
C ARG A 72 -10.54 12.56 0.52
N ASP A 73 -10.52 13.30 -0.58
CA ASP A 73 -11.30 12.98 -1.79
C ASP A 73 -10.87 11.67 -2.43
N ASP A 74 -9.56 11.40 -2.52
CA ASP A 74 -9.05 10.13 -3.06
C ASP A 74 -9.41 8.96 -2.15
N HIS A 75 -9.24 9.11 -0.84
CA HIS A 75 -9.63 8.09 0.12
C HIS A 75 -11.12 7.75 -0.02
N ASP A 76 -11.99 8.76 -0.07
CA ASP A 76 -13.44 8.57 -0.07
C ASP A 76 -13.94 8.03 -1.41
N SER A 77 -13.40 8.53 -2.53
CA SER A 77 -13.83 8.09 -3.87
C SER A 77 -13.29 6.70 -4.24
N TYR A 78 -12.02 6.43 -3.93
CA TYR A 78 -11.35 5.18 -4.31
C TYR A 78 -11.43 4.10 -3.23
N TYR A 79 -10.95 4.39 -2.01
CA TYR A 79 -10.81 3.35 -0.98
C TYR A 79 -12.14 3.07 -0.29
N ALA A 80 -12.75 4.06 0.36
CA ALA A 80 -14.02 3.86 1.06
C ALA A 80 -15.16 3.58 0.07
N GLY A 81 -15.28 4.40 -0.98
CA GLY A 81 -16.30 4.27 -2.02
C GLY A 81 -16.12 3.03 -2.89
N TYR A 82 -15.56 3.19 -4.10
CA TYR A 82 -15.67 2.11 -5.08
C TYR A 82 -15.04 0.78 -4.65
N SER A 83 -13.89 0.81 -3.95
CA SER A 83 -13.24 -0.43 -3.53
C SER A 83 -14.00 -1.18 -2.43
N ASN A 84 -14.41 -0.50 -1.35
CA ASN A 84 -15.01 -1.16 -0.18
C ASN A 84 -16.54 -1.13 -0.15
N ASP A 85 -17.20 -0.11 -0.71
CA ASP A 85 -18.67 -0.04 -0.76
C ASP A 85 -19.25 -0.75 -2.00
N VAL A 86 -18.45 -0.95 -3.07
CA VAL A 86 -18.92 -1.60 -4.31
C VAL A 86 -18.21 -2.93 -4.58
N LEU A 87 -16.90 -2.92 -4.83
CA LEU A 87 -16.20 -4.14 -5.27
C LEU A 87 -16.18 -5.22 -4.19
N TRP A 88 -15.90 -4.84 -2.94
CA TRP A 88 -15.87 -5.78 -1.83
C TRP A 88 -17.19 -6.55 -1.67
N PRO A 89 -18.37 -5.92 -1.51
CA PRO A 89 -19.63 -6.65 -1.35
C PRO A 89 -20.08 -7.41 -2.62
N VAL A 90 -19.60 -7.04 -3.81
CA VAL A 90 -19.92 -7.78 -5.04
C VAL A 90 -19.13 -9.10 -5.15
N PHE A 91 -17.91 -9.13 -4.59
CA PHE A 91 -17.03 -10.31 -4.64
C PHE A 91 -17.03 -11.14 -3.36
N HIS A 92 -17.93 -10.82 -2.42
CA HIS A 92 -18.21 -11.59 -1.20
C HIS A 92 -19.68 -12.00 -1.16
#